data_AF-A0A377V042-F1
#
_entry.id   AF-A0A377V042-F1
#
_cell.length_a   1.000
_cell.length_b   1.000
_cell.length_c   1.000
_cell.angle_alpha   90.00
_cell.angle_beta   90.00
_cell.angle_gamma   90.00
#
_symmetry.space_group_name_H-M   'P 1'
#
loop_
_entity.id
_entity.type
_entity.pdbx_description
1 polymer ?
#
loop_
_entity_poly.entity_id
_entity_poly.type
_entity_poly.pdbx_seq_one_letter_code
_entity_poly.pdbx_strand_id
1 'polypeptide(L)'
;MPLSLEDTLSHLSPDIAFYSAAGIDCEQGATCYNLEELPVKHWAMRHARYHVLVVDHSKFGKVRPARMGALAKFDVIASDICPDDELVALAKAQQISLLY
;
A
#
# COMPACT_ATOMS: atom_id res chain seq x y z
N MET A 1 23.32 -9.23 -21.76
CA MET A 1 21.90 -9.47 -21.47
C MET A 1 21.32 -8.22 -20.82
N PRO A 2 20.04 -7.89 -21.02
CA PRO A 2 19.39 -6.89 -20.19
C PRO A 2 19.41 -7.32 -18.72
N LEU A 3 19.49 -6.34 -17.82
CA LEU A 3 19.39 -6.57 -16.37
C LEU A 3 18.04 -7.22 -16.03
N SER A 4 18.02 -8.14 -15.07
CA SER A 4 16.75 -8.64 -14.54
C SER A 4 16.02 -7.54 -13.76
N LEU A 5 14.73 -7.76 -13.47
CA LEU A 5 13.97 -6.84 -12.61
C LEU A 5 14.63 -6.75 -11.22
N GLU A 6 15.08 -7.87 -10.67
CA GLU A 6 15.76 -7.91 -9.36
C GLU A 6 17.07 -7.12 -9.38
N ASP A 7 17.87 -7.28 -10.44
CA ASP A 7 19.11 -6.50 -10.61
C ASP A 7 18.80 -5.00 -10.68
N THR A 8 17.78 -4.63 -11.45
CA THR A 8 17.38 -3.23 -11.61
C THR A 8 16.93 -2.63 -10.27
N LEU A 9 16.09 -3.34 -9.52
CA LEU A 9 15.61 -2.90 -8.21
C LEU A 9 16.74 -2.83 -7.17
N SER A 10 17.75 -3.70 -7.26
CA SER A 10 18.91 -3.67 -6.35
C SER A 10 19.74 -2.37 -6.41
N HIS A 11 19.61 -1.62 -7.51
CA HIS A 11 20.28 -0.34 -7.72
C HIS A 11 19.43 0.88 -7.33
N LEU A 12 18.23 0.66 -6.79
CA LEU A 12 17.33 1.73 -6.36
C LEU A 12 17.32 1.86 -4.83
N SER A 13 17.20 3.09 -4.35
CA SER A 13 17.06 3.40 -2.92
C SER A 13 16.05 4.55 -2.76
N PRO A 14 14.74 4.28 -2.93
CA PRO A 14 13.72 5.30 -2.88
C PRO A 14 13.56 5.83 -1.45
N ASP A 15 13.46 7.15 -1.27
CA ASP A 15 13.06 7.71 0.02
C ASP A 15 11.56 7.52 0.27
N ILE A 16 10.75 7.70 -0.78
CA ILE A 16 9.28 7.62 -0.72
C ILE A 16 8.78 6.64 -1.77
N ALA A 17 7.86 5.75 -1.40
CA ALA A 17 7.16 4.87 -2.31
C ALA A 17 5.65 5.10 -2.25
N PHE A 18 5.05 5.21 -3.44
CA PHE A 18 3.61 5.30 -3.63
C PHE A 18 3.07 3.96 -4.11
N TYR A 19 1.98 3.50 -3.50
CA TYR A 19 1.39 2.20 -3.77
C TYR A 19 -0.06 2.37 -4.19
N SER A 20 -0.49 1.60 -5.18
CA SER A 20 -1.91 1.39 -5.47
C SER A 20 -2.38 0.05 -4.92
N ALA A 21 -3.64 -0.01 -4.52
CA ALA A 21 -4.32 -1.25 -4.14
C ALA A 21 -5.66 -1.40 -4.86
N ALA A 22 -6.08 -2.63 -5.04
CA ALA A 22 -7.40 -2.99 -5.58
C ALA A 22 -8.47 -3.11 -4.49
N GLY A 23 -8.06 -3.11 -3.23
CA GLY A 23 -8.94 -3.13 -2.08
C GLY A 23 -8.17 -2.82 -0.80
N ILE A 24 -8.85 -2.16 0.14
CA ILE A 24 -8.37 -1.95 1.50
C ILE A 24 -9.41 -2.47 2.47
N ASP A 25 -8.94 -3.08 3.53
CA ASP A 25 -9.75 -3.70 4.58
C ASP A 25 -8.99 -3.59 5.91
N CYS A 26 -9.70 -3.33 7.00
CA CYS A 26 -9.10 -3.10 8.31
C CYS A 26 -8.37 -4.33 8.86
N GLU A 27 -8.82 -5.55 8.52
CA GLU A 27 -8.19 -6.80 8.96
C GLU A 27 -7.20 -7.33 7.92
N GLN A 28 -7.63 -7.42 6.66
CA GLN A 28 -6.88 -8.03 5.57
C GLN A 28 -5.82 -7.08 5.01
N GLY A 29 -5.94 -5.78 5.24
CA GLY A 29 -4.99 -4.76 4.81
C GLY A 29 -5.16 -4.35 3.34
N ALA A 30 -4.06 -3.90 2.73
CA ALA A 30 -4.03 -3.57 1.31
C ALA A 30 -3.95 -4.84 0.45
N THR A 31 -4.86 -4.97 -0.51
CA THR A 31 -4.98 -6.14 -1.40
C THR A 31 -5.00 -5.72 -2.87
N CYS A 32 -4.52 -6.61 -3.75
CA CYS A 32 -4.35 -6.46 -5.18
C CYS A 32 -5.03 -7.62 -5.92
N TYR A 33 -5.19 -7.50 -7.24
CA TYR A 33 -5.75 -8.59 -8.04
C TYR A 33 -4.72 -9.69 -8.27
N ASN A 34 -3.50 -9.33 -8.68
CA ASN A 34 -2.53 -10.28 -9.21
C ASN A 34 -1.33 -10.44 -8.26
N LEU A 35 -0.89 -11.68 -8.07
CA LEU A 35 0.31 -11.99 -7.28
C LEU A 35 1.59 -11.44 -7.93
N GLU A 36 1.60 -11.28 -9.25
CA GLU A 36 2.73 -10.72 -10.02
C GLU A 36 3.07 -9.28 -9.64
N GLU A 37 2.14 -8.54 -9.03
CA GLU A 37 2.38 -7.19 -8.53
C GLU A 37 3.13 -7.18 -7.20
N LEU A 38 3.03 -8.25 -6.40
CA LEU A 38 3.53 -8.30 -5.03
C LEU A 38 5.06 -8.20 -4.93
N PRO A 39 5.89 -8.84 -5.78
CA PRO A 39 7.34 -8.76 -5.67
C PRO A 39 7.88 -7.32 -5.64
N VAL A 40 7.42 -6.47 -6.58
CA VAL A 40 7.86 -5.06 -6.67
C VAL A 40 7.34 -4.26 -5.48
N LYS A 41 6.07 -4.47 -5.10
CA LYS A 41 5.45 -3.78 -3.96
C LYS A 41 6.14 -4.13 -2.65
N HIS A 42 6.41 -5.42 -2.40
CA HIS A 42 7.13 -5.88 -1.22
C HIS A 42 8.59 -5.43 -1.22
N TRP A 43 9.25 -5.37 -2.39
CA TRP A 43 10.57 -4.77 -2.49
C TRP A 43 10.53 -3.30 -2.06
N ALA A 44 9.60 -2.51 -2.60
CA ALA A 44 9.48 -1.10 -2.24
C ALA A 44 9.12 -0.93 -0.76
N MET A 45 8.23 -1.76 -0.20
CA MET A 45 7.91 -1.75 1.23
C MET A 45 9.09 -2.09 2.14
N ARG A 46 10.13 -2.77 1.63
CA ARG A 46 11.35 -3.09 2.39
C ARG A 46 12.44 -2.02 2.25
N HIS A 47 12.47 -1.28 1.14
CA HIS A 47 13.59 -0.39 0.80
C HIS A 47 13.24 1.09 0.89
N ALA A 48 11.96 1.45 0.78
CA ALA A 48 11.53 2.84 0.97
C ALA A 48 11.51 3.23 2.45
N ARG A 49 11.72 4.52 2.73
CA ARG A 49 11.70 5.08 4.09
C ARG A 49 10.32 5.61 4.48
N TYR A 50 9.49 5.92 3.50
CA TYR A 50 8.15 6.47 3.67
C TYR A 50 7.18 5.85 2.66
N HIS A 51 6.00 5.45 3.14
CA HIS A 51 5.07 4.61 2.41
C HIS A 51 3.70 5.28 2.30
N VAL A 52 3.30 5.60 1.07
CA VAL A 52 2.02 6.27 0.77
C VAL A 52 1.11 5.33 -0.01
N LEU A 53 0.02 4.87 0.61
CA LEU A 53 -1.01 4.12 -0.08
C LEU A 53 -2.01 5.10 -0.72
N VAL A 54 -2.21 5.00 -2.02
CA VAL A 54 -3.13 5.85 -2.79
C VAL A 54 -4.25 4.99 -3.36
N VAL A 55 -5.48 5.28 -2.95
CA VAL A 55 -6.67 4.49 -3.31
C VAL A 55 -7.90 5.40 -3.42
N ASP A 56 -8.79 5.08 -4.34
CA ASP A 56 -10.12 5.71 -4.38
C ASP A 56 -11.08 5.04 -3.39
N HIS A 57 -12.19 5.72 -3.09
CA HIS A 57 -13.23 5.23 -2.18
C HIS A 57 -13.86 3.91 -2.62
N SER A 58 -13.82 3.56 -3.91
CA SER A 58 -14.36 2.29 -4.40
C SER A 58 -13.54 1.08 -3.91
N LYS A 59 -12.35 1.30 -3.33
CA LYS A 59 -11.49 0.27 -2.76
C LYS A 59 -11.80 -0.02 -1.28
N PHE A 60 -12.57 0.83 -0.61
CA PHE A 60 -12.86 0.67 0.82
C PHE A 60 -13.71 -0.57 1.10
N GLY A 61 -13.36 -1.33 2.14
CA GLY A 61 -14.01 -2.59 2.52
C GLY A 61 -13.91 -3.69 1.46
N LYS A 62 -12.92 -3.61 0.56
CA LYS A 62 -12.72 -4.61 -0.50
C LYS A 62 -11.51 -5.48 -0.19
N VAL A 63 -11.73 -6.78 -0.26
CA VAL A 63 -10.66 -7.78 -0.18
C VAL A 63 -10.43 -8.39 -1.56
N ARG A 64 -9.16 -8.58 -1.93
CA ARG A 64 -8.72 -9.22 -3.17
C ARG A 64 -7.68 -10.32 -2.90
N PRO A 65 -7.49 -11.27 -3.84
CA PRO A 65 -6.71 -12.49 -3.59
C PRO A 65 -5.24 -12.25 -3.25
N ALA A 66 -4.62 -11.18 -3.78
CA ALA A 66 -3.21 -10.90 -3.54
C ALA A 66 -3.04 -9.91 -2.38
N ARG A 67 -2.52 -10.36 -1.24
CA ARG A 67 -2.33 -9.51 -0.06
C ARG A 67 -0.99 -8.78 -0.13
N MET A 68 -1.03 -7.44 -0.20
CA MET A 68 0.17 -6.59 -0.14
C MET A 68 0.70 -6.49 1.30
N GLY A 69 -0.18 -6.28 2.28
CA GLY A 69 0.21 -6.22 3.69
C GLY A 69 -0.81 -5.48 4.55
N ALA A 70 -0.58 -5.48 5.87
CA ALA A 70 -1.40 -4.73 6.81
C ALA A 70 -1.31 -3.22 6.58
N LEU A 71 -2.37 -2.48 6.92
CA LEU A 71 -2.40 -1.01 6.75
C LEU A 71 -1.33 -0.31 7.61
N ALA A 72 -0.96 -0.88 8.76
CA ALA A 72 0.13 -0.41 9.63
C ALA A 72 1.52 -0.32 8.95
N LYS A 73 1.66 -0.83 7.73
CA LYS A 73 2.88 -0.71 6.93
C LYS A 73 2.97 0.59 6.13
N PHE A 74 1.90 1.39 6.11
CA PHE A 74 1.85 2.66 5.40
C PHE A 74 1.84 3.81 6.40
N ASP A 75 2.57 4.88 6.08
CA ASP A 75 2.59 6.11 6.86
C ASP A 75 1.39 7.01 6.51
N VAL A 76 0.92 6.91 5.27
CA VAL A 76 -0.19 7.71 4.73
C VAL A 76 -1.15 6.85 3.92
N ILE A 77 -2.44 7.07 4.09
CA ILE A 77 -3.48 6.64 3.15
C ILE A 77 -4.10 7.90 2.54
N ALA A 78 -3.91 8.05 1.22
CA ALA A 78 -4.49 9.13 0.43
C ALA A 78 -5.70 8.61 -0.35
N SER A 79 -6.82 9.32 -0.26
CA SER A 79 -8.06 8.99 -0.96
C SER A 79 -8.77 10.22 -1.53
N ASP A 80 -9.74 9.99 -2.41
CA ASP A 80 -10.54 11.03 -3.05
C ASP A 80 -11.68 11.57 -2.17
N ILE A 81 -12.01 10.86 -1.08
CA ILE A 81 -12.95 11.29 -0.04
C ILE A 81 -12.48 10.79 1.33
N CYS A 82 -13.08 11.31 2.40
CA CYS A 82 -12.89 10.82 3.76
C CYS A 82 -13.30 9.33 3.88
N PRO A 83 -12.44 8.45 4.44
CA PRO A 83 -12.82 7.08 4.78
C PRO A 83 -13.94 6.98 5.82
N ASP A 84 -14.48 5.78 6.00
CA ASP A 84 -15.47 5.50 7.04
C ASP A 84 -14.86 5.55 8.47
N ASP A 85 -15.74 5.60 9.47
CA ASP A 85 -15.35 5.73 10.88
C ASP A 85 -14.43 4.59 11.35
N GLU A 86 -14.61 3.38 10.82
CA GLU A 86 -13.80 2.23 11.16
C GLU A 86 -12.36 2.41 10.70
N LEU A 87 -12.17 2.78 9.43
CA LEU A 87 -10.85 3.00 8.87
C LEU A 87 -10.18 4.25 9.46
N VAL A 88 -10.96 5.30 9.77
CA VAL A 88 -10.45 6.49 10.49
C VAL A 88 -9.97 6.12 11.89
N ALA A 89 -10.73 5.32 12.64
CA ALA A 89 -10.35 4.86 13.96
C ALA A 89 -9.08 4.01 13.92
N LEU A 90 -8.98 3.10 12.94
CA LEU A 90 -7.79 2.28 12.73
C LEU A 90 -6.56 3.12 12.37
N ALA A 91 -6.71 4.06 11.42
CA ALA A 91 -5.62 4.94 11.02
C ALA A 91 -5.09 5.74 12.22
N LYS A 92 -5.99 6.29 13.03
CA LYS A 92 -5.61 6.98 14.27
C LYS A 92 -4.88 6.07 15.26
N ALA A 93 -5.38 4.84 15.46
CA ALA A 93 -4.77 3.87 16.37
C ALA A 93 -3.38 3.41 15.90
N GLN A 94 -3.17 3.34 14.58
CA GLN A 94 -1.91 2.92 13.96
C GLN A 94 -1.00 4.09 13.56
N GLN A 95 -1.37 5.33 13.92
CA GLN A 95 -0.65 6.56 13.59
C GLN A 95 -0.44 6.78 12.09
N ILE A 96 -1.39 6.32 11.27
CA ILE A 96 -1.42 6.51 9.83
C ILE A 96 -2.08 7.86 9.55
N SER A 97 -1.42 8.69 8.74
CA SER A 97 -2.01 9.96 8.30
C SER A 97 -3.04 9.72 7.20
N LEU A 98 -4.17 10.40 7.27
CA LEU A 98 -5.19 10.39 6.22
C LEU A 98 -5.14 11.68 5.42
N LEU A 99 -5.15 11.56 4.09
CA LEU A 99 -5.21 12.69 3.16
C LEU A 99 -6.43 12.50 2.25
N TYR A 100 -7.36 13.45 2.25
CA TYR A 100 -8.59 13.44 1.46
C TYR A 100 -9.15 14.85 1.23
#